data_AF-A0A3N7D588-F1
#
_entry.id   AF-A0A3N7D588-F1
#
_cell.length_a   1.000
_cell.length_b   1.000
_cell.length_c   1.000
_cell.angle_alpha   90.00
_cell.angle_beta   90.00
_cell.angle_gamma   90.00
#
_symmetry.space_group_name_H-M   'P 1'
#
loop_
_entity.id
_entity.type
_entity.pdbx_description
1 polymer ?
#
loop_
_entity_poly.entity_id
_entity_poly.type
_entity_poly.pdbx_seq_one_letter_code
_entity_poly.pdbx_strand_id
1 'polypeptide(L)'
;MWVDNIQVGIDLATSVTILIAVGTFWVNAIKERKIGVADSARSTIIENINISITDMAKSFNSFVMLNTSIEKKIDVPLSQGDEYFAEYLKIEKKAAKEIAELFRKSISAMGEFYEKGEMLKYTIFPSLYSIGDESEAVDIIKKEISDVMDSYNESNRTYLSYLESVLALNAGLEQFKGEGAEISYSKIANDMSRIVDDSDHFLFLKAFIEDEDIDSFQASMAKSIADMTDGEKKIRVSLIETVLSFMQANPELVIAHALEALSFKLQENRTQCKEFLITLSAVSSKMQQRSGNFSVKKAYEDLSSEKYFDTRGTIR
;
A
#
# COMPACT_ATOMS: atom_id res chain seq x y z
N MET A 1 3.79 20.78 -0.11
CA MET A 1 3.91 20.64 1.36
C MET A 1 4.69 19.34 1.60
N TRP A 2 5.89 19.44 2.21
CA TRP A 2 6.73 18.36 2.77
C TRP A 2 7.27 17.27 1.83
N VAL A 3 8.52 17.46 1.39
CA VAL A 3 9.45 16.40 0.91
C VAL A 3 10.42 16.00 2.04
N ASP A 4 10.06 16.29 3.28
CA ASP A 4 10.75 15.72 4.43
C ASP A 4 9.96 14.47 4.79
N ASN A 5 10.53 13.29 4.49
CA ASN A 5 10.47 12.07 5.30
C ASN A 5 10.90 10.84 4.49
N ILE A 6 12.20 10.60 4.43
CA ILE A 6 12.74 9.31 3.97
C ILE A 6 12.50 8.29 5.10
N GLN A 7 11.27 7.77 5.21
CA GLN A 7 10.85 6.70 6.14
C GLN A 7 11.49 5.34 5.82
N VAL A 8 12.09 5.20 4.63
CA VAL A 8 12.77 3.98 4.15
C VAL A 8 13.83 3.48 5.12
N GLY A 9 14.66 4.39 5.65
CA GLY A 9 15.72 4.04 6.59
C GLY A 9 15.16 3.47 7.88
N ILE A 10 14.03 4.03 8.35
CA ILE A 10 13.30 3.56 9.53
C ILE A 10 12.69 2.19 9.27
N ASP A 11 12.06 1.97 8.11
CA ASP A 11 11.35 0.72 7.81
C ASP A 11 12.31 -0.47 7.67
N LEU A 12 13.44 -0.28 6.98
CA LEU A 12 14.50 -1.28 6.92
C LEU A 12 15.19 -1.49 8.27
N ALA A 13 15.43 -0.42 9.04
CA ALA A 13 15.97 -0.55 10.39
C ALA A 13 14.97 -1.24 11.33
N THR A 14 13.67 -1.01 11.16
CA THR A 14 12.60 -1.63 11.95
C THR A 14 12.56 -3.13 11.69
N SER A 15 12.53 -3.55 10.43
CA SER A 15 12.52 -4.97 10.09
C SER A 15 13.78 -5.69 10.59
N VAL A 16 14.95 -5.06 10.50
CA VAL A 16 16.22 -5.57 11.02
C VAL A 16 16.20 -5.63 12.55
N THR A 17 15.69 -4.61 13.23
CA THR A 17 15.53 -4.60 14.69
C THR A 17 14.56 -5.69 15.14
N ILE A 18 13.46 -5.92 14.42
CA ILE A 18 12.53 -7.04 14.68
C ILE A 18 13.27 -8.38 14.54
N LEU A 19 14.03 -8.58 13.47
CA LEU A 19 14.83 -9.79 13.26
C LEU A 19 15.89 -9.98 14.36
N ILE A 20 16.59 -8.91 14.77
CA ILE A 20 17.61 -8.95 15.84
C ILE A 20 16.96 -9.23 17.19
N ALA A 21 15.81 -8.63 17.49
CA ALA A 21 15.07 -8.89 18.72
C ALA A 21 14.66 -10.36 18.77
N VAL A 22 14.00 -10.86 17.72
CA VAL A 22 13.60 -12.27 17.60
C VAL A 22 14.81 -13.20 17.77
N GLY A 23 15.93 -12.92 17.11
CA GLY A 23 17.15 -13.74 17.18
C GLY A 23 17.85 -13.71 18.54
N THR A 24 18.00 -12.53 19.15
CA THR A 24 18.66 -12.36 20.46
C THR A 24 17.85 -13.04 21.57
N PHE A 25 16.53 -12.93 21.51
CA PHE A 25 15.64 -13.62 22.46
C PHE A 25 15.59 -15.13 22.23
N TRP A 26 15.68 -15.62 20.98
CA TRP A 26 15.79 -17.05 20.69
C TRP A 26 17.02 -17.68 21.36
N VAL A 27 18.17 -17.02 21.27
CA VAL A 27 19.42 -17.46 21.91
C VAL A 27 19.31 -17.47 23.44
N ASN A 28 18.62 -16.48 24.02
CA ASN A 28 18.43 -16.40 25.47
C ASN A 28 17.42 -17.44 26.00
N ALA A 29 16.32 -17.66 25.27
CA ALA A 29 15.33 -18.69 25.62
C ALA A 29 15.93 -20.11 25.57
N ILE A 30 16.84 -20.38 24.64
CA ILE A 30 17.60 -21.65 24.59
C ILE A 30 18.51 -21.80 25.81
N LYS A 31 19.15 -20.71 26.28
CA LYS A 31 20.03 -20.73 27.45
C LYS A 31 19.29 -20.94 28.77
N GLU A 32 18.06 -20.44 28.90
CA GLU A 32 17.25 -20.59 30.12
C GLU A 32 16.52 -21.95 30.22
N ARG A 33 16.41 -22.72 29.12
CA ARG A 33 15.66 -23.98 29.02
C ARG A 33 16.46 -25.24 29.43
N LYS A 34 16.78 -25.35 30.72
CA LYS A 34 17.24 -26.63 31.32
C LYS A 34 16.16 -27.40 32.12
N ILE A 35 14.86 -27.09 32.00
CA ILE A 35 13.81 -27.68 32.86
C ILE A 35 12.48 -27.93 32.10
N GLY A 36 11.98 -29.18 32.11
CA GLY A 36 10.54 -29.56 32.06
C GLY A 36 9.80 -29.76 30.71
N VAL A 37 8.91 -30.77 30.63
CA VAL A 37 8.11 -31.15 29.43
C VAL A 37 6.97 -30.18 29.10
N ALA A 38 6.36 -29.49 30.07
CA ALA A 38 5.37 -28.43 29.83
C ALA A 38 5.98 -27.18 29.18
N ASP A 39 7.29 -26.94 29.42
CA ASP A 39 8.05 -25.89 28.74
C ASP A 39 8.36 -26.25 27.27
N SER A 40 8.22 -27.51 26.87
CA SER A 40 8.46 -27.96 25.49
C SER A 40 7.35 -27.56 24.51
N ALA A 41 6.07 -27.70 24.88
CA ALA A 41 4.96 -27.35 23.97
C ALA A 41 4.86 -25.84 23.74
N ARG A 42 4.97 -25.05 24.82
CA ARG A 42 5.05 -23.59 24.74
C ARG A 42 6.30 -23.12 23.99
N SER A 43 7.41 -23.86 24.13
CA SER A 43 8.64 -23.60 23.37
C SER A 43 8.41 -23.72 21.87
N THR A 44 7.81 -24.81 21.41
CA THR A 44 7.48 -25.03 20.00
C THR A 44 6.53 -23.95 19.47
N ILE A 45 5.57 -23.53 20.29
CA ILE A 45 4.65 -22.44 19.96
C ILE A 45 5.39 -21.11 19.73
N ILE A 46 6.27 -20.71 20.65
CA ILE A 46 7.06 -19.48 20.54
C ILE A 46 8.00 -19.56 19.33
N GLU A 47 8.58 -20.73 19.07
CA GLU A 47 9.42 -20.98 17.90
C GLU A 47 8.65 -20.77 16.59
N ASN A 48 7.45 -21.34 16.47
CA ASN A 48 6.60 -21.16 15.29
C ASN A 48 6.25 -19.69 15.05
N ILE A 49 5.92 -18.94 16.10
CA ILE A 49 5.62 -17.50 15.99
C ILE A 49 6.85 -16.71 15.54
N ASN A 50 8.03 -17.01 16.08
CA ASN A 50 9.27 -16.33 15.70
C ASN A 50 9.70 -16.65 14.26
N ILE A 51 9.47 -17.87 13.79
CA ILE A 51 9.65 -18.25 12.37
C ILE A 51 8.71 -17.43 11.50
N SER A 52 7.42 -17.37 11.86
CA SER A 52 6.42 -16.56 11.16
C SER A 52 6.79 -15.07 11.10
N ILE A 53 7.22 -14.48 12.21
CA ILE A 53 7.69 -13.08 12.24
C ILE A 53 8.89 -12.88 11.31
N THR A 54 9.84 -13.81 11.33
CA THR A 54 11.04 -13.75 10.47
C THR A 54 10.67 -13.78 8.99
N ASP A 55 9.75 -14.65 8.60
CA ASP A 55 9.34 -14.79 7.20
C ASP A 55 8.49 -13.62 6.71
N MET A 56 7.67 -13.03 7.60
CA MET A 56 6.97 -11.78 7.33
C MET A 56 7.92 -10.59 7.21
N ALA A 57 8.92 -10.48 8.09
CA ALA A 57 9.91 -9.41 8.03
C ALA A 57 10.75 -9.46 6.74
N LYS A 58 11.09 -10.66 6.27
CA LYS A 58 11.71 -10.83 4.95
C LYS A 58 10.78 -10.36 3.82
N SER A 59 9.50 -10.72 3.86
CA SER A 59 8.52 -10.26 2.87
C SER A 59 8.39 -8.74 2.85
N PHE A 60 8.32 -8.13 4.04
CA PHE A 60 8.25 -6.68 4.19
C PHE A 60 9.49 -6.00 3.63
N ASN A 61 10.69 -6.54 3.85
CA ASN A 61 11.91 -6.00 3.26
C ASN A 61 11.89 -5.99 1.73
N SER A 62 11.46 -7.09 1.10
CA SER A 62 11.30 -7.14 -0.36
C SER A 62 10.34 -6.06 -0.86
N PHE A 63 9.21 -5.87 -0.16
CA PHE A 63 8.22 -4.84 -0.44
C PHE A 63 8.78 -3.41 -0.28
N VAL A 64 9.46 -3.11 0.83
CA VAL A 64 10.06 -1.79 1.11
C VAL A 64 11.12 -1.42 0.07
N MET A 65 11.94 -2.37 -0.37
CA MET A 65 12.97 -2.12 -1.39
C MET A 65 12.37 -1.71 -2.75
N LEU A 66 11.24 -2.32 -3.13
CA LEU A 66 10.49 -1.93 -4.33
C LEU A 66 9.89 -0.53 -4.17
N ASN A 67 9.21 -0.25 -3.05
CA ASN A 67 8.63 1.08 -2.78
C ASN A 67 9.67 2.18 -2.80
N THR A 68 10.82 1.95 -2.15
CA THR A 68 11.95 2.90 -2.15
C THR A 68 12.41 3.23 -3.58
N SER A 69 12.44 2.23 -4.46
CA SER A 69 12.87 2.41 -5.84
C SER A 69 11.85 3.22 -6.65
N ILE A 70 10.56 3.07 -6.34
CA ILE A 70 9.46 3.83 -6.95
C ILE A 70 9.47 5.27 -6.45
N GLU A 71 9.45 5.47 -5.12
CA GLU A 71 9.46 6.78 -4.47
C GLU A 71 10.64 7.63 -4.94
N LYS A 72 11.85 7.08 -5.05
CA LYS A 72 13.00 7.82 -5.61
C LYS A 72 12.77 8.34 -7.04
N LYS A 73 11.99 7.62 -7.86
CA LYS A 73 11.65 8.03 -9.23
C LYS A 73 10.51 9.06 -9.27
N ILE A 74 9.77 9.23 -8.18
CA ILE A 74 8.63 10.16 -8.07
C ILE A 74 9.04 11.38 -7.24
N ASP A 75 9.42 11.18 -5.99
CA ASP A 75 9.60 12.21 -4.98
C ASP A 75 10.82 13.10 -5.27
N VAL A 76 11.90 12.55 -5.84
CA VAL A 76 13.09 13.33 -6.19
C VAL A 76 12.78 14.39 -7.26
N PRO A 77 12.21 14.05 -8.44
CA PRO A 77 11.81 15.08 -9.39
C PRO A 77 10.63 15.93 -8.87
N LEU A 78 9.65 15.34 -8.18
CA LEU A 78 8.51 16.09 -7.61
C LEU A 78 8.95 17.15 -6.58
N SER A 79 10.06 16.93 -5.87
CA SER A 79 10.62 17.91 -4.93
C SER A 79 11.02 19.25 -5.57
N GLN A 80 11.18 19.26 -6.89
CA GLN A 80 11.47 20.47 -7.68
C GLN A 80 10.20 21.13 -8.25
N GLY A 81 9.02 20.56 -7.97
CA GLY A 81 7.70 21.05 -8.40
C GLY A 81 7.05 20.20 -9.49
N ASP A 82 5.72 20.29 -9.57
CA ASP A 82 4.88 19.47 -10.47
C ASP A 82 5.25 19.67 -11.95
N GLU A 83 5.55 20.91 -12.34
CA GLU A 83 5.98 21.25 -13.69
C GLU A 83 7.32 20.60 -14.05
N TYR A 84 8.27 20.57 -13.10
CA TYR A 84 9.55 19.90 -13.30
C TYR A 84 9.36 18.39 -13.42
N PHE A 85 8.50 17.79 -12.60
CA PHE A 85 8.23 16.36 -12.67
C PHE A 85 7.57 15.97 -14.00
N ALA A 86 6.60 16.77 -14.49
CA ALA A 86 6.01 16.55 -15.80
C ALA A 86 7.05 16.65 -16.93
N GLU A 87 7.94 17.65 -16.90
CA GLU A 87 9.03 17.75 -17.89
C GLU A 87 10.03 16.59 -17.78
N TYR A 88 10.33 16.11 -16.57
CA TYR A 88 11.12 14.89 -16.36
C TYR A 88 10.47 13.68 -17.04
N LEU A 89 9.17 13.45 -16.85
CA LEU A 89 8.44 12.34 -17.47
C LEU A 89 8.43 12.42 -19.00
N LYS A 90 8.43 13.64 -19.54
CA LYS A 90 8.48 13.92 -20.98
C LYS A 90 9.85 13.62 -21.58
N ILE A 91 10.93 14.00 -20.91
CA ILE A 91 12.32 13.72 -21.32
C ILE A 91 12.60 12.22 -21.18
N GLU A 92 12.32 11.66 -20.01
CA GLU A 92 12.48 10.25 -19.70
C GLU A 92 11.21 9.46 -20.04
N LYS A 93 10.91 9.34 -21.33
CA LYS A 93 9.66 8.76 -21.87
C LYS A 93 9.28 7.37 -21.36
N LYS A 94 10.20 6.64 -20.73
CA LYS A 94 9.96 5.31 -20.14
C LYS A 94 9.70 5.34 -18.64
N ALA A 95 9.98 6.46 -17.96
CA ALA A 95 9.91 6.57 -16.50
C ALA A 95 8.54 6.15 -15.97
N ALA A 96 7.44 6.67 -16.52
CA ALA A 96 6.10 6.33 -16.04
C ALA A 96 5.76 4.82 -16.20
N LYS A 97 6.17 4.20 -17.31
CA LYS A 97 5.98 2.77 -17.55
C LYS A 97 6.84 1.90 -16.63
N GLU A 98 8.08 2.32 -16.37
CA GLU A 98 8.96 1.65 -15.41
C GLU A 98 8.41 1.73 -13.98
N ILE A 99 7.89 2.90 -13.60
CA ILE A 99 7.25 3.10 -12.29
C ILE A 99 6.02 2.19 -12.16
N ALA A 100 5.15 2.14 -13.17
CA ALA A 100 3.99 1.25 -13.16
C ALA A 100 4.38 -0.24 -13.04
N GLU A 101 5.42 -0.67 -13.75
CA GLU A 101 5.94 -2.05 -13.67
C GLU A 101 6.54 -2.37 -12.29
N LEU A 102 7.28 -1.44 -11.70
CA LEU A 102 7.79 -1.57 -10.34
C LEU A 102 6.64 -1.60 -9.33
N PHE A 103 5.61 -0.79 -9.53
CA PHE A 103 4.44 -0.75 -8.66
C PHE A 103 3.66 -2.06 -8.71
N ARG A 104 3.45 -2.64 -9.90
CA ARG A 104 2.86 -3.97 -10.05
C ARG A 104 3.62 -5.04 -9.25
N LYS A 105 4.96 -5.04 -9.34
CA LYS A 105 5.81 -5.93 -8.54
C LYS A 105 5.68 -5.66 -7.05
N SER A 106 5.56 -4.40 -6.65
CA SER A 106 5.36 -4.02 -5.26
C SER A 106 4.04 -4.55 -4.70
N ILE A 107 2.95 -4.42 -5.47
CA ILE A 107 1.64 -5.00 -5.13
C ILE A 107 1.75 -6.52 -5.00
N SER A 108 2.46 -7.21 -5.90
CA SER A 108 2.70 -8.66 -5.76
C SER A 108 3.45 -9.00 -4.47
N ALA A 109 4.50 -8.24 -4.12
CA ALA A 109 5.24 -8.45 -2.87
C ALA A 109 4.38 -8.18 -1.62
N MET A 110 3.48 -7.19 -1.68
CA MET A 110 2.49 -6.94 -0.62
C MET A 110 1.47 -8.08 -0.52
N GLY A 111 1.04 -8.65 -1.66
CA GLY A 111 0.20 -9.84 -1.71
C GLY A 111 0.86 -11.05 -1.04
N GLU A 112 2.15 -11.30 -1.30
CA GLU A 112 2.92 -12.34 -0.61
C GLU A 112 3.02 -12.09 0.91
N PHE A 113 3.16 -10.82 1.34
CA PHE A 113 3.14 -10.47 2.75
C PHE A 113 1.77 -10.75 3.39
N TYR A 114 0.68 -10.36 2.71
CA TYR A 114 -0.69 -10.65 3.13
C TYR A 114 -0.95 -12.15 3.26
N GLU A 115 -0.57 -12.95 2.25
CA GLU A 115 -0.77 -14.41 2.27
C GLU A 115 -0.05 -15.07 3.46
N LYS A 116 1.18 -14.63 3.77
CA LYS A 116 1.89 -15.07 4.97
C LYS A 116 1.16 -14.69 6.25
N GLY A 117 0.56 -13.51 6.29
CA GLY A 117 -0.32 -13.05 7.38
C GLY A 117 -1.55 -13.93 7.55
N GLU A 118 -2.26 -14.26 6.47
CA GLU A 118 -3.39 -15.19 6.46
C GLU A 118 -2.99 -16.58 6.96
N MET A 119 -1.80 -17.07 6.59
CA MET A 119 -1.30 -18.36 7.07
C MET A 119 -1.13 -18.41 8.60
N LEU A 120 -0.97 -17.26 9.28
CA LEU A 120 -0.86 -17.19 10.74
C LEU A 120 -2.13 -17.66 11.45
N LYS A 121 -3.29 -17.58 10.78
CA LYS A 121 -4.55 -18.12 11.32
C LYS A 121 -4.45 -19.62 11.60
N TYR A 122 -3.61 -20.34 10.85
CA TYR A 122 -3.42 -21.77 10.99
C TYR A 122 -2.21 -22.14 11.87
N THR A 123 -1.19 -21.27 11.94
CA THR A 123 0.05 -21.57 12.68
C THR A 123 0.09 -20.94 14.08
N ILE A 124 -0.47 -19.74 14.24
CA ILE A 124 -0.41 -18.96 15.48
C ILE A 124 -1.70 -19.05 16.30
N PHE A 125 -2.88 -18.98 15.67
CA PHE A 125 -4.14 -18.94 16.45
C PHE A 125 -4.36 -20.18 17.32
N PRO A 126 -4.14 -21.43 16.85
CA PRO A 126 -4.24 -22.61 17.72
C PRO A 126 -3.32 -22.53 18.93
N SER A 127 -2.16 -21.89 18.75
CA SER A 127 -1.16 -21.71 19.79
C SER A 127 -1.60 -20.67 20.84
N LEU A 128 -2.33 -19.63 20.42
CA LEU A 128 -2.89 -18.60 21.31
C LEU A 128 -3.97 -19.16 22.24
N TYR A 129 -4.83 -20.05 21.74
CA TYR A 129 -5.87 -20.72 22.54
C TYR A 129 -5.31 -21.52 23.74
N SER A 130 -4.06 -21.96 23.68
CA SER A 130 -3.46 -22.80 24.73
C SER A 130 -2.97 -22.03 25.96
N ILE A 131 -2.97 -20.69 25.93
CA ILE A 131 -2.26 -19.85 26.92
C ILE A 131 -3.21 -18.93 27.72
N GLY A 132 -4.47 -18.76 27.28
CA GLY A 132 -5.46 -17.87 27.92
C GLY A 132 -5.25 -16.40 27.54
N ASP A 133 -6.34 -15.60 27.58
CA ASP A 133 -6.39 -14.20 27.14
C ASP A 133 -6.31 -14.02 25.59
N GLU A 134 -6.98 -14.96 24.90
CA GLU A 134 -6.90 -15.26 23.46
C GLU A 134 -7.65 -14.28 22.55
N SER A 135 -8.79 -13.74 22.98
CA SER A 135 -9.67 -12.98 22.11
C SER A 135 -9.02 -11.67 21.65
N GLU A 136 -8.37 -10.95 22.57
CA GLU A 136 -7.68 -9.69 22.27
C GLU A 136 -6.58 -9.90 21.20
N ALA A 137 -5.71 -10.90 21.37
CA ALA A 137 -4.61 -11.14 20.44
C ALA A 137 -5.09 -11.60 19.06
N VAL A 138 -6.09 -12.48 19.03
CA VAL A 138 -6.69 -12.98 17.78
C VAL A 138 -7.40 -11.86 17.04
N ASP A 139 -8.18 -11.03 17.73
CA ASP A 139 -8.94 -9.95 17.11
C ASP A 139 -8.02 -8.85 16.56
N ILE A 140 -6.96 -8.49 17.29
CA ILE A 140 -5.97 -7.53 16.79
C ILE A 140 -5.26 -8.10 15.55
N ILE A 141 -4.78 -9.35 15.57
CA ILE A 141 -4.11 -9.94 14.38
C ILE A 141 -5.08 -10.01 13.19
N LYS A 142 -6.35 -10.38 13.39
CA LYS A 142 -7.35 -10.40 12.31
C LYS A 142 -7.56 -9.01 11.71
N LYS A 143 -7.61 -7.97 12.54
CA LYS A 143 -7.70 -6.59 12.09
C LYS A 143 -6.50 -6.23 11.23
N GLU A 144 -5.27 -6.47 11.70
CA GLU A 144 -4.05 -6.16 10.93
C GLU A 144 -4.00 -6.89 9.58
N ILE A 145 -4.47 -8.14 9.53
CA ILE A 145 -4.60 -8.88 8.26
C ILE A 145 -5.62 -8.20 7.32
N SER A 146 -6.78 -7.78 7.84
CA SER A 146 -7.80 -7.07 7.07
C SER A 146 -7.28 -5.74 6.54
N ASP A 147 -6.62 -4.94 7.37
CA ASP A 147 -6.11 -3.63 6.99
C ASP A 147 -5.08 -3.74 5.85
N VAL A 148 -4.20 -4.76 5.90
CA VAL A 148 -3.27 -5.05 4.80
C VAL A 148 -4.00 -5.55 3.55
N MET A 149 -5.03 -6.39 3.68
CA MET A 149 -5.84 -6.87 2.56
C MET A 149 -6.56 -5.71 1.86
N ASP A 150 -7.19 -4.83 2.63
CA ASP A 150 -7.93 -3.69 2.13
C ASP A 150 -6.99 -2.73 1.40
N SER A 151 -5.81 -2.48 1.97
CA SER A 151 -4.80 -1.62 1.35
C SER A 151 -4.16 -2.24 0.10
N TYR A 152 -3.97 -3.57 0.06
CA TYR A 152 -3.58 -4.32 -1.14
C TYR A 152 -4.64 -4.19 -2.24
N ASN A 153 -5.91 -4.40 -1.89
CA ASN A 153 -7.03 -4.32 -2.82
C ASN A 153 -7.18 -2.91 -3.40
N GLU A 154 -7.09 -1.88 -2.55
CA GLU A 154 -7.15 -0.49 -2.98
C GLU A 154 -5.98 -0.14 -3.91
N SER A 155 -4.76 -0.57 -3.57
CA SER A 155 -3.58 -0.35 -4.42
C SER A 155 -3.75 -0.96 -5.82
N ASN A 156 -4.35 -2.15 -5.90
CA ASN A 156 -4.57 -2.84 -7.16
C ASN A 156 -5.76 -2.27 -7.96
N ARG A 157 -6.92 -2.06 -7.31
CA ARG A 157 -8.17 -1.65 -7.97
C ARG A 157 -8.23 -0.17 -8.29
N THR A 158 -7.68 0.69 -7.43
CA THR A 158 -7.72 2.14 -7.60
C THR A 158 -6.45 2.64 -8.28
N TYR A 159 -5.30 2.48 -7.63
CA TYR A 159 -4.07 3.16 -8.05
C TYR A 159 -3.44 2.53 -9.30
N LEU A 160 -3.29 1.20 -9.33
CA LEU A 160 -2.68 0.51 -10.47
C LEU A 160 -3.60 0.56 -11.69
N SER A 161 -4.89 0.26 -11.51
CA SER A 161 -5.91 0.32 -12.58
C SER A 161 -5.96 1.71 -13.25
N TYR A 162 -5.98 2.78 -12.44
CA TYR A 162 -6.01 4.15 -12.95
C TYR A 162 -4.74 4.48 -13.74
N LEU A 163 -3.57 4.20 -13.16
CA LEU A 163 -2.28 4.46 -13.80
C LEU A 163 -2.14 3.70 -15.13
N GLU A 164 -2.53 2.42 -15.16
CA GLU A 164 -2.53 1.62 -16.38
C GLU A 164 -3.50 2.17 -17.44
N SER A 165 -4.68 2.63 -17.03
CA SER A 165 -5.68 3.21 -17.92
C SER A 165 -5.20 4.52 -18.53
N VAL A 166 -4.62 5.42 -17.73
CA VAL A 166 -4.05 6.69 -18.22
C VAL A 166 -2.85 6.45 -19.14
N LEU A 167 -1.96 5.50 -18.81
CA LEU A 167 -0.83 5.13 -19.66
C LEU A 167 -1.27 4.50 -20.99
N ALA A 168 -2.33 3.69 -20.98
CA ALA A 168 -2.92 3.11 -22.17
C ALA A 168 -3.52 4.19 -23.08
N LEU A 169 -4.28 5.13 -22.50
CA LEU A 169 -4.81 6.29 -23.23
C LEU A 169 -3.68 7.12 -23.84
N ASN A 170 -2.64 7.46 -23.07
CA ASN A 170 -1.49 8.23 -23.57
C ASN A 170 -0.80 7.51 -24.74
N ALA A 171 -0.56 6.21 -24.61
CA ALA A 171 0.03 5.42 -25.69
C ALA A 171 -0.86 5.39 -26.94
N GLY A 172 -2.19 5.34 -26.76
CA GLY A 172 -3.15 5.50 -27.85
C GLY A 172 -3.04 6.87 -28.52
N LEU A 173 -3.00 7.95 -27.73
CA LEU A 173 -2.89 9.33 -28.21
C LEU A 173 -1.61 9.59 -29.02
N GLU A 174 -0.47 9.07 -28.55
CA GLU A 174 0.81 9.22 -29.25
C GLU A 174 0.87 8.44 -30.57
N GLN A 175 0.22 7.27 -30.65
CA GLN A 175 0.07 6.54 -31.93
C GLN A 175 -0.67 7.38 -32.98
N PHE A 176 -1.64 8.21 -32.58
CA PHE A 176 -2.36 9.10 -33.53
C PHE A 176 -1.51 10.28 -34.01
N LYS A 177 -0.58 10.80 -33.20
CA LYS A 177 0.29 11.90 -33.61
C LYS A 177 1.40 11.46 -34.58
N GLY A 178 1.84 10.20 -34.47
CA GLY A 178 2.99 9.66 -35.21
C GLY A 178 2.68 9.12 -36.60
N GLU A 179 1.43 8.75 -36.86
CA GLU A 179 1.02 8.15 -38.13
C GLU A 179 -0.27 8.84 -38.57
N GLY A 180 -0.42 9.18 -39.85
CA GLY A 180 -1.70 9.64 -40.44
C GLY A 180 -2.77 8.54 -40.45
N ALA A 181 -2.80 7.70 -39.42
CA ALA A 181 -3.68 6.60 -39.18
C ALA A 181 -5.08 7.11 -38.88
N GLU A 182 -6.07 6.45 -39.46
CA GLU A 182 -7.48 6.74 -39.25
C GLU A 182 -7.83 6.52 -37.76
N ILE A 183 -8.39 7.56 -37.13
CA ILE A 183 -8.72 7.55 -35.70
C ILE A 183 -9.73 6.42 -35.44
N SER A 184 -9.33 5.42 -34.67
CA SER A 184 -10.33 4.56 -34.01
C SER A 184 -10.92 5.33 -32.85
N TYR A 185 -11.89 6.20 -33.14
CA TYR A 185 -12.63 6.97 -32.13
C TYR A 185 -13.23 6.04 -31.09
N SER A 186 -13.59 4.82 -31.49
CA SER A 186 -14.04 3.76 -30.59
C SER A 186 -12.97 3.32 -29.58
N LYS A 187 -11.69 3.25 -29.94
CA LYS A 187 -10.61 2.92 -29.00
C LYS A 187 -10.41 4.01 -27.96
N ILE A 188 -10.32 5.28 -28.39
CA ILE A 188 -10.19 6.42 -27.46
C ILE A 188 -11.40 6.49 -26.53
N ALA A 189 -12.61 6.36 -27.08
CA ALA A 189 -13.83 6.35 -26.29
C ALA A 189 -13.85 5.23 -25.24
N ASN A 190 -13.41 4.02 -25.62
CA ASN A 190 -13.33 2.90 -24.69
C ASN A 190 -12.30 3.14 -23.57
N ASP A 191 -11.11 3.66 -23.89
CA ASP A 191 -10.08 3.95 -22.90
C ASP A 191 -10.51 5.12 -21.97
N MET A 192 -11.22 6.12 -22.50
CA MET A 192 -11.82 7.19 -21.71
C MET A 192 -12.91 6.67 -20.77
N SER A 193 -13.79 5.78 -21.25
CA SER A 193 -14.81 5.14 -20.41
C SER A 193 -14.18 4.33 -19.28
N ARG A 194 -13.08 3.59 -19.53
CA ARG A 194 -12.35 2.89 -18.45
C ARG A 194 -11.81 3.84 -17.38
N ILE A 195 -11.44 5.06 -17.76
CA ILE A 195 -10.95 6.06 -16.82
C ILE A 195 -12.12 6.67 -16.03
N VAL A 196 -13.17 7.13 -16.71
CA VAL A 196 -14.24 7.96 -16.12
C VAL A 196 -15.36 7.15 -15.47
N ASP A 197 -15.68 5.98 -16.01
CA ASP A 197 -16.84 5.19 -15.56
C ASP A 197 -16.51 4.23 -14.41
N ASP A 198 -15.22 4.05 -14.09
CA ASP A 198 -14.79 3.23 -12.96
C ASP A 198 -14.90 4.02 -11.64
N SER A 199 -15.72 3.54 -10.71
CA SER A 199 -15.92 4.14 -9.39
C SER A 199 -14.64 4.25 -8.58
N ASP A 200 -13.72 3.31 -8.76
CA ASP A 200 -12.49 3.27 -7.99
C ASP A 200 -11.54 4.40 -8.42
N HIS A 201 -11.74 5.00 -9.60
CA HIS A 201 -10.94 6.11 -10.11
C HIS A 201 -11.39 7.50 -9.61
N PHE A 202 -12.51 7.60 -8.90
CA PHE A 202 -13.07 8.88 -8.44
C PHE A 202 -12.06 9.75 -7.66
N LEU A 203 -11.18 9.12 -6.88
CA LEU A 203 -10.10 9.77 -6.14
C LEU A 203 -9.27 10.73 -7.02
N PHE A 204 -9.01 10.33 -8.27
CA PHE A 204 -8.23 11.11 -9.24
C PHE A 204 -9.11 12.05 -10.06
N LEU A 205 -10.32 11.59 -10.41
CA LEU A 205 -11.23 12.33 -11.27
C LEU A 205 -11.76 13.61 -10.64
N LYS A 206 -11.90 13.66 -9.31
CA LYS A 206 -12.39 14.85 -8.59
C LYS A 206 -11.62 16.13 -8.91
N ALA A 207 -10.33 16.02 -9.26
CA ALA A 207 -9.50 17.17 -9.62
C ALA A 207 -9.89 17.82 -10.96
N PHE A 208 -10.71 17.15 -11.77
CA PHE A 208 -11.18 17.59 -13.08
C PHE A 208 -12.66 17.96 -13.10
N ILE A 209 -13.32 17.94 -11.95
CA ILE A 209 -14.75 18.24 -11.78
C ILE A 209 -14.86 19.57 -11.02
N GLU A 210 -15.83 20.41 -11.38
CA GLU A 210 -16.12 21.64 -10.63
C GLU A 210 -16.67 21.29 -9.24
N ASP A 211 -16.27 22.04 -8.20
CA ASP A 211 -16.60 21.73 -6.79
C ASP A 211 -18.11 21.51 -6.55
N GLU A 212 -18.95 22.27 -7.25
CA GLU A 212 -20.42 22.18 -7.15
C GLU A 212 -21.02 20.90 -7.77
N ASP A 213 -20.28 20.23 -8.65
CA ASP A 213 -20.73 19.05 -9.38
C ASP A 213 -20.21 17.73 -8.78
N ILE A 214 -19.25 17.77 -7.85
CA ILE A 214 -18.60 16.59 -7.26
C ILE A 214 -19.61 15.60 -6.67
N ASP A 215 -20.50 16.07 -5.80
CA ASP A 215 -21.50 15.22 -5.12
C ASP A 215 -22.48 14.60 -6.12
N SER A 216 -22.90 15.39 -7.11
CA SER A 216 -23.81 14.91 -8.16
C SER A 216 -23.14 13.87 -9.05
N PHE A 217 -21.86 14.07 -9.39
CA PHE A 217 -21.11 13.09 -10.17
C PHE A 217 -20.95 11.79 -9.39
N GLN A 218 -20.51 11.86 -8.12
CA GLN A 218 -20.31 10.69 -7.28
C GLN A 218 -21.59 9.88 -7.10
N ALA A 219 -22.73 10.55 -6.86
CA ALA A 219 -24.03 9.90 -6.78
C ALA A 219 -24.47 9.23 -8.11
N SER A 220 -24.02 9.77 -9.25
CA SER A 220 -24.34 9.22 -10.57
C SER A 220 -23.52 7.97 -10.93
N MET A 221 -22.36 7.73 -10.31
CA MET A 221 -21.48 6.60 -10.68
C MET A 221 -22.12 5.23 -10.45
N ALA A 222 -23.06 5.14 -9.51
CA ALA A 222 -23.82 3.91 -9.23
C ALA A 222 -25.00 3.69 -10.19
N LYS A 223 -25.31 4.65 -11.07
CA LYS A 223 -26.47 4.62 -11.97
C LYS A 223 -26.09 4.07 -13.34
N SER A 224 -27.05 3.42 -14.00
CA SER A 224 -26.93 3.19 -15.44
C SER A 224 -27.15 4.52 -16.19
N ILE A 225 -26.63 4.64 -17.41
CA ILE A 225 -26.82 5.84 -18.25
C ILE A 225 -28.32 6.16 -18.45
N ALA A 226 -29.19 5.14 -18.45
CA ALA A 226 -30.64 5.32 -18.59
C ALA A 226 -31.28 5.99 -17.36
N ASP A 227 -30.70 5.78 -16.18
CA ASP A 227 -31.22 6.28 -14.90
C ASP A 227 -30.62 7.65 -14.51
N MET A 228 -29.64 8.14 -15.28
CA MET A 228 -29.04 9.45 -15.07
C MET A 228 -29.94 10.58 -15.60
N THR A 229 -30.02 11.64 -14.81
CA THR A 229 -30.60 12.92 -15.23
C THR A 229 -29.76 13.55 -16.36
N ASP A 230 -30.37 14.48 -17.10
CA ASP A 230 -29.64 15.20 -18.16
C ASP A 230 -28.49 16.04 -17.60
N GLY A 231 -28.61 16.53 -16.36
CA GLY A 231 -27.53 17.21 -15.64
C GLY A 231 -26.34 16.29 -15.38
N GLU A 232 -26.58 15.11 -14.80
CA GLU A 232 -25.52 14.11 -14.53
C GLU A 232 -24.82 13.65 -15.81
N LYS A 233 -25.57 13.44 -16.90
CA LYS A 233 -25.00 13.13 -18.22
C LYS A 233 -24.09 14.24 -18.72
N LYS A 234 -24.51 15.50 -18.56
CA LYS A 234 -23.72 16.67 -18.96
C LYS A 234 -22.42 16.77 -18.16
N ILE A 235 -22.46 16.55 -16.85
CA ILE A 235 -21.25 16.52 -15.99
C ILE A 235 -20.29 15.44 -16.48
N ARG A 236 -20.78 14.21 -16.74
CA ARG A 236 -19.94 13.10 -17.24
C ARG A 236 -19.29 13.43 -18.59
N VAL A 237 -20.04 14.01 -19.54
CA VAL A 237 -19.49 14.43 -20.84
C VAL A 237 -18.43 15.51 -20.66
N SER A 238 -18.69 16.52 -19.82
CA SER A 238 -17.75 17.59 -19.52
C SER A 238 -16.45 17.04 -18.92
N LEU A 239 -16.55 16.08 -18.00
CA LEU A 239 -15.38 15.42 -17.41
C LEU A 239 -14.55 14.67 -18.47
N ILE A 240 -15.20 13.92 -19.36
CA ILE A 240 -14.52 13.21 -20.46
C ILE A 240 -13.78 14.22 -21.35
N GLU A 241 -14.43 15.31 -21.74
CA GLU A 241 -13.84 16.36 -22.57
C GLU A 241 -12.66 17.04 -21.89
N THR A 242 -12.78 17.34 -20.59
CA THR A 242 -11.71 17.94 -19.78
C THR A 242 -10.50 17.01 -19.69
N VAL A 243 -10.68 15.76 -19.25
CA VAL A 243 -9.58 14.80 -19.11
C VAL A 243 -8.91 14.56 -20.46
N LEU A 244 -9.69 14.38 -21.53
CA LEU A 244 -9.13 14.18 -22.87
C LEU A 244 -8.33 15.40 -23.35
N SER A 245 -8.83 16.61 -23.10
CA SER A 245 -8.14 17.87 -23.46
C SER A 245 -6.81 17.99 -22.73
N PHE A 246 -6.77 17.69 -21.43
CA PHE A 246 -5.52 17.66 -20.65
C PHE A 246 -4.55 16.60 -21.18
N MET A 247 -5.03 15.38 -21.45
CA MET A 247 -4.20 14.31 -22.00
C MET A 247 -3.64 14.62 -23.39
N GLN A 248 -4.33 15.43 -24.19
CA GLN A 248 -3.83 15.86 -25.50
C GLN A 248 -2.80 16.99 -25.39
N ALA A 249 -3.04 17.95 -24.50
CA ALA A 249 -2.22 19.14 -24.35
C ALA A 249 -0.94 18.89 -23.52
N ASN A 250 -1.06 18.16 -22.40
CA ASN A 250 0.02 17.88 -21.47
C ASN A 250 -0.24 16.56 -20.70
N PRO A 251 -0.08 15.39 -21.36
CA PRO A 251 -0.32 14.10 -20.73
C PRO A 251 0.59 13.84 -19.52
N GLU A 252 1.80 14.43 -19.51
CA GLU A 252 2.75 14.25 -18.43
C GLU A 252 2.27 14.86 -17.10
N LEU A 253 1.50 15.96 -17.12
CA LEU A 253 0.89 16.50 -15.90
C LEU A 253 -0.16 15.56 -15.30
N VAL A 254 -1.01 14.94 -16.14
CA VAL A 254 -2.03 14.00 -15.67
C VAL A 254 -1.36 12.76 -15.07
N ILE A 255 -0.31 12.26 -15.73
CA ILE A 255 0.49 11.13 -15.23
C ILE A 255 1.22 11.51 -13.93
N ALA A 256 1.81 12.70 -13.86
CA ALA A 256 2.49 13.19 -12.66
C ALA A 256 1.55 13.21 -11.44
N HIS A 257 0.32 13.70 -11.60
CA HIS A 257 -0.69 13.70 -10.54
C HIS A 257 -1.05 12.29 -10.06
N ALA A 258 -1.21 11.34 -11.00
CA ALA A 258 -1.44 9.94 -10.66
C ALA A 258 -0.26 9.33 -9.87
N LEU A 259 0.98 9.66 -10.26
CA LEU A 259 2.19 9.17 -9.62
C LEU A 259 2.43 9.81 -8.25
N GLU A 260 2.09 11.08 -8.07
CA GLU A 260 2.15 11.74 -6.75
C GLU A 260 1.22 11.03 -5.75
N ALA A 261 -0.05 10.84 -6.11
CA ALA A 261 -1.01 10.12 -5.27
C ALA A 261 -0.56 8.68 -4.98
N LEU A 262 0.06 8.01 -5.97
CA LEU A 262 0.69 6.71 -5.77
C LEU A 262 1.79 6.74 -4.71
N SER A 263 2.67 7.75 -4.69
CA SER A 263 3.74 7.85 -3.69
C SER A 263 3.19 7.88 -2.27
N PHE A 264 2.14 8.68 -2.02
CA PHE A 264 1.44 8.68 -0.74
C PHE A 264 0.87 7.31 -0.37
N LYS A 265 0.25 6.62 -1.33
CA LYS A 265 -0.30 5.28 -1.09
C LYS A 265 0.79 4.26 -0.73
N LEU A 266 1.96 4.34 -1.35
CA LEU A 266 3.08 3.44 -1.02
C LEU A 266 3.53 3.59 0.44
N GLN A 267 3.56 4.82 0.95
CA GLN A 267 3.90 5.11 2.34
C GLN A 267 2.83 4.56 3.31
N GLU A 268 1.56 4.73 2.96
CA GLU A 268 0.44 4.15 3.72
C GLU A 268 0.55 2.62 3.77
N ASN A 269 0.79 1.98 2.62
CA ASN A 269 0.93 0.53 2.55
C ASN A 269 2.09 0.01 3.42
N ARG A 270 3.24 0.71 3.43
CA ARG A 270 4.36 0.36 4.33
C ARG A 270 3.95 0.45 5.78
N THR A 271 3.21 1.50 6.13
CA THR A 271 2.70 1.70 7.50
C THR A 271 1.84 0.52 7.92
N GLN A 272 0.86 0.10 7.09
CA GLN A 272 0.01 -1.06 7.40
C GLN A 272 0.80 -2.35 7.62
N CYS A 273 1.77 -2.65 6.73
CA CYS A 273 2.62 -3.83 6.89
C CYS A 273 3.52 -3.75 8.14
N LYS A 274 4.02 -2.56 8.49
CA LYS A 274 4.84 -2.30 9.67
C LYS A 274 4.03 -2.51 10.96
N GLU A 275 2.81 -1.98 11.01
CA GLU A 275 1.89 -2.14 12.15
C GLU A 275 1.58 -3.61 12.43
N PHE A 276 1.38 -4.41 11.38
CA PHE A 276 1.20 -5.85 11.53
C PHE A 276 2.45 -6.53 12.11
N LEU A 277 3.66 -6.21 11.62
CA LEU A 277 4.89 -6.79 12.17
C LEU A 277 5.12 -6.44 13.65
N ILE A 278 4.80 -5.20 14.05
CA ILE A 278 4.92 -4.75 15.43
C ILE A 278 3.90 -5.46 16.31
N THR A 279 2.66 -5.60 15.83
CA THR A 279 1.60 -6.37 16.50
C THR A 279 2.03 -7.82 16.74
N LEU A 280 2.61 -8.50 15.74
CA LEU A 280 3.09 -9.87 15.93
C LEU A 280 4.24 -9.95 16.93
N SER A 281 5.12 -8.96 16.92
CA SER A 281 6.21 -8.85 17.89
C SER A 281 5.67 -8.64 19.32
N ALA A 282 4.63 -7.82 19.47
CA ALA A 282 3.93 -7.60 20.73
C ALA A 282 3.25 -8.88 21.25
N VAL A 283 2.58 -9.62 20.36
CA VAL A 283 1.96 -10.92 20.68
C VAL A 283 3.03 -11.93 21.10
N SER A 284 4.14 -12.03 20.37
CA SER A 284 5.27 -12.90 20.74
C SER A 284 5.83 -12.53 22.11
N SER A 285 6.00 -11.23 22.40
CA SER A 285 6.46 -10.73 23.70
C SER A 285 5.51 -11.11 24.85
N LYS A 286 4.19 -10.90 24.67
CA LYS A 286 3.18 -11.32 25.67
C LYS A 286 3.24 -12.82 25.93
N MET A 287 3.36 -13.62 24.88
CA MET A 287 3.45 -15.08 25.02
C MET A 287 4.71 -15.55 25.73
N GLN A 288 5.77 -14.74 25.74
CA GLN A 288 7.01 -15.02 26.44
C GLN A 288 6.97 -14.58 27.92
N GLN A 289 6.25 -13.50 28.25
CA GLN A 289 6.11 -13.04 29.64
C GLN A 289 5.08 -13.87 30.41
N ARG A 290 5.51 -14.50 31.52
CA ARG A 290 4.68 -15.41 32.34
C ARG A 290 3.69 -14.67 33.29
N SER A 291 3.59 -13.34 33.24
CA SER A 291 2.84 -12.52 34.20
C SER A 291 1.45 -12.12 33.69
N GLY A 292 0.41 -12.38 34.49
CA GLY A 292 -0.99 -12.06 34.16
C GLY A 292 -1.37 -10.57 34.10
N ASN A 293 -0.41 -9.65 34.27
CA ASN A 293 -0.64 -8.20 34.25
C ASN A 293 -0.15 -7.52 32.94
N PHE A 294 0.18 -8.30 31.90
CA PHE A 294 0.74 -7.80 30.64
C PHE A 294 -0.27 -7.96 29.49
N SER A 295 -0.74 -6.85 28.91
CA SER A 295 -1.67 -6.86 27.75
C SER A 295 -0.93 -6.68 26.43
N VAL A 296 -1.50 -7.18 25.33
CA VAL A 296 -0.91 -7.01 23.98
C VAL A 296 -0.82 -5.53 23.65
N LYS A 297 -1.85 -4.76 24.01
CA LYS A 297 -1.92 -3.32 23.81
C LYS A 297 -0.75 -2.57 24.46
N LYS A 298 -0.39 -2.91 25.71
CA LYS A 298 0.74 -2.27 26.40
C LYS A 298 2.07 -2.63 25.75
N ALA A 299 2.23 -3.89 25.33
CA ALA A 299 3.41 -4.36 24.60
C ALA A 299 3.58 -3.63 23.26
N TYR A 300 2.46 -3.47 22.54
CA TYR A 300 2.40 -2.71 21.31
C TYR A 300 2.76 -1.25 21.55
N GLU A 301 2.16 -0.56 22.54
CA GLU A 301 2.48 0.84 22.86
C GLU A 301 3.97 1.04 23.18
N ASP A 302 4.58 0.13 23.95
CA ASP A 302 6.01 0.17 24.24
C ASP A 302 6.85 -0.04 22.97
N LEU A 303 6.53 -1.05 22.15
CA LEU A 303 7.27 -1.39 20.94
C LEU A 303 7.11 -0.35 19.82
N SER A 304 5.94 0.28 19.73
CA SER A 304 5.62 1.32 18.74
C SER A 304 6.26 2.68 19.05
N SER A 305 6.83 2.86 20.25
CA SER A 305 7.48 4.10 20.69
C SER A 305 8.80 4.38 19.96
N GLU A 306 9.26 5.65 20.00
CA GLU A 306 10.57 6.08 19.48
C GLU A 306 11.75 5.26 20.03
N LYS A 307 11.58 4.68 21.23
CA LYS A 307 12.62 3.87 21.87
C LYS A 307 12.88 2.54 21.14
N TYR A 308 11.92 2.04 20.37
CA TYR A 308 11.98 0.72 19.74
C TYR A 308 11.76 0.78 18.23
N PHE A 309 10.52 0.82 17.73
CA PHE A 309 10.22 0.73 16.31
C PHE A 309 9.77 2.05 15.65
N ASP A 310 9.51 3.08 16.45
CA ASP A 310 9.14 4.41 16.00
C ASP A 310 8.11 4.41 14.85
N THR A 311 6.86 4.10 15.21
CA THR A 311 5.75 4.01 14.24
C THR A 311 5.32 5.35 13.68
N ARG A 312 5.62 6.44 14.38
CA ARG A 312 5.16 7.80 14.05
C ARG A 312 6.27 8.79 13.76
N GLY A 313 7.52 8.43 14.07
CA GLY A 313 8.64 9.32 13.91
C GLY A 313 9.04 9.48 12.45
N THR A 314 9.40 10.72 12.19
CA THR A 314 9.84 11.27 10.93
C THR A 314 11.35 11.43 11.05
N ILE A 315 12.15 10.66 10.30
CA ILE A 315 13.56 11.04 10.13
C ILE A 315 13.57 12.33 9.32
N ARG A 316 13.97 13.41 9.99
CA ARG A 316 14.35 14.69 9.38
C ARG A 316 15.68 14.55 8.65
#